data_AF-A0A0T5VJY6-F1
#
_entry.id   AF-A0A0T5VJY6-F1
#
_cell.length_a   1.000
_cell.length_b   1.000
_cell.length_c   1.000
_cell.angle_alpha   90.00
_cell.angle_beta   90.00
_cell.angle_gamma   90.00
#
_symmetry.space_group_name_H-M   'P 1'
#
loop_
_entity.id
_entity.type
_entity.pdbx_description
1 polymer ?
#
loop_
_entity_poly.entity_id
_entity_poly.type
_entity_poly.pdbx_seq_one_letter_code
_entity_poly.pdbx_strand_id
1 'polypeptide(L)'
;MEDKLADQIYTARIGDITFKKIVSCSPGTPIFEAAIKMSEQKTSCLFIKNDQDVYLGFVTDITLRDNVIAKQLSPNLPIDEVMDTNIVTITPDAYVYEAILMMFSKKSRYLLVNDNGNYVGFLSRNRLLSEQAESPLVFIQSVKSAVNTGDLKLKWQKVPGIVSQLLARGVHSKIVNEVVTTIADTISFKIIEEVIAKLGPPPAKFVFMVLGSEGRKELSLKTDQDNAIIYEDTGEDKRAAVRSYFLDMATQVSDKLNFVGFVYCDGDYMATNPNWTHSLSHWKYNYKNWIEEALPEAAVKFAAFFDCRAIYGDLSIMESLRSFVDEELQKPIEKFYVYLAKNALLYEPPLTYFRNIRTQKIHKKEVFDIKTAMTPIVDLARVYALQNRIFQKENTGERLKALRELGVFSEEQFNELSQSYYYLMGLRLKHQANLIINDQAAPNNFIEIDSLTKIEKVTLIEIFKIIQNFQSGIRMKFTNSLG
;
A
#
# COMPACT_ATOMS: atom_id res chain seq x y z
N MET A 1 -8.41 -21.45 18.37
CA MET A 1 -8.84 -21.16 16.98
C MET A 1 -7.64 -20.98 16.04
N GLU A 2 -6.41 -20.88 16.57
CA GLU A 2 -5.14 -20.88 15.82
C GLU A 2 -4.87 -22.17 15.03
N ASP A 3 -5.41 -23.32 15.45
CA ASP A 3 -5.14 -24.63 14.82
C ASP A 3 -5.84 -24.89 13.47
N LYS A 4 -6.99 -24.24 13.21
CA LYS A 4 -7.86 -24.64 12.09
C LYS A 4 -7.29 -24.36 10.69
N LEU A 5 -6.25 -23.54 10.55
CA LEU A 5 -5.77 -23.06 9.24
C LEU A 5 -4.46 -23.71 8.78
N ALA A 6 -3.52 -23.97 9.71
CA ALA A 6 -2.43 -24.89 9.40
C ALA A 6 -3.03 -26.24 8.97
N ASP A 7 -4.08 -26.68 9.66
CA ASP A 7 -4.90 -27.81 9.25
C ASP A 7 -5.38 -27.69 7.79
N GLN A 8 -5.88 -26.55 7.31
CA GLN A 8 -6.44 -26.47 5.94
C GLN A 8 -5.42 -26.74 4.82
N ILE A 9 -4.17 -26.31 4.91
CA ILE A 9 -3.16 -26.65 3.89
C ILE A 9 -2.79 -28.14 3.94
N TYR A 10 -2.77 -28.72 5.14
CA TYR A 10 -2.46 -30.13 5.37
C TYR A 10 -3.67 -31.07 5.20
N THR A 11 -4.91 -30.54 5.14
CA THR A 11 -6.15 -31.35 5.10
C THR A 11 -7.03 -31.08 3.88
N ALA A 12 -6.92 -29.92 3.22
CA ALA A 12 -7.69 -29.64 2.00
C ALA A 12 -7.17 -30.45 0.81
N ARG A 13 -8.09 -30.98 0.01
CA ARG A 13 -7.77 -31.73 -1.19
C ARG A 13 -7.88 -30.85 -2.43
N ILE A 14 -7.19 -31.26 -3.48
CA ILE A 14 -7.26 -30.60 -4.79
C ILE A 14 -8.70 -30.59 -5.33
N GLY A 15 -9.48 -31.64 -5.10
CA GLY A 15 -10.88 -31.73 -5.49
C GLY A 15 -11.78 -30.66 -4.88
N ASP A 16 -11.38 -30.06 -3.75
CA ASP A 16 -12.13 -28.98 -3.10
C ASP A 16 -11.85 -27.60 -3.73
N ILE A 17 -10.87 -27.52 -4.65
CA ILE A 17 -10.46 -26.29 -5.32
C ILE A 17 -11.12 -26.19 -6.70
N THR A 18 -11.61 -25.01 -7.08
CA THR A 18 -12.16 -24.81 -8.42
C THR A 18 -11.06 -24.79 -9.47
N PHE A 19 -11.15 -25.70 -10.45
CA PHE A 19 -10.20 -25.78 -11.56
C PHE A 19 -10.52 -24.78 -12.68
N LYS A 20 -9.48 -24.36 -13.41
CA LYS A 20 -9.69 -23.71 -14.71
C LYS A 20 -10.00 -24.77 -15.75
N LYS A 21 -10.96 -24.46 -16.64
CA LYS A 21 -11.24 -25.28 -17.82
C LYS A 21 -9.99 -25.38 -18.68
N ILE A 22 -9.72 -26.57 -19.21
CA ILE A 22 -8.61 -26.80 -20.13
C ILE A 22 -8.96 -26.14 -21.46
N VAL A 23 -8.11 -25.20 -21.88
CA VAL A 23 -8.15 -24.65 -23.24
C VAL A 23 -7.02 -25.33 -24.01
N SER A 24 -7.34 -25.88 -25.17
CA SER A 24 -6.37 -26.61 -25.99
C SER A 24 -6.42 -26.29 -27.47
N CYS A 25 -5.36 -26.66 -28.19
CA CYS A 25 -5.24 -26.64 -29.65
C CYS A 25 -4.47 -27.87 -30.15
N SER A 26 -4.47 -28.09 -31.48
CA SER A 26 -3.72 -29.19 -32.11
C SER A 26 -2.23 -28.83 -32.23
N PRO A 27 -1.31 -29.81 -32.26
CA PRO A 27 0.13 -29.57 -32.39
C PRO A 27 0.51 -28.78 -33.66
N GLY A 28 -0.24 -28.96 -34.75
CA GLY A 28 -0.06 -28.24 -36.00
C GLY A 28 -0.64 -26.82 -36.04
N THR A 29 -1.29 -26.35 -34.96
CA THR A 29 -1.85 -24.99 -34.91
C THR A 29 -0.72 -23.96 -35.03
N PRO A 30 -0.80 -22.96 -35.94
CA PRO A 30 0.21 -21.91 -36.03
C PRO A 30 0.36 -21.14 -34.71
N ILE A 31 1.59 -20.76 -34.38
CA ILE A 31 1.89 -20.05 -33.11
C ILE A 31 1.04 -18.78 -32.93
N PHE A 32 0.81 -18.00 -33.99
CA PHE A 32 -0.03 -16.80 -33.89
C PHE A 32 -1.49 -17.11 -33.56
N GLU A 33 -2.06 -18.19 -34.11
CA GLU A 33 -3.44 -18.61 -33.83
C GLU A 33 -3.57 -19.10 -32.39
N ALA A 34 -2.58 -19.84 -31.89
CA ALA A 34 -2.51 -20.23 -30.49
C ALA A 34 -2.49 -19.00 -29.56
N ALA A 35 -1.70 -17.97 -29.89
CA ALA A 35 -1.64 -16.72 -29.13
C ALA A 35 -2.96 -15.92 -29.18
N ILE A 36 -3.62 -15.84 -30.35
CA ILE A 36 -4.96 -15.24 -30.49
C ILE A 36 -5.94 -15.97 -29.58
N LYS A 37 -5.97 -17.30 -29.64
CA LYS A 37 -6.84 -18.14 -28.82
C LYS A 37 -6.59 -17.93 -27.32
N MET A 38 -5.33 -17.81 -26.91
CA MET A 38 -4.97 -17.48 -25.52
C MET A 38 -5.55 -16.14 -25.08
N SER A 39 -5.48 -15.13 -25.94
CA SER A 39 -6.01 -13.78 -25.69
C SER A 39 -7.54 -13.76 -25.60
N GLU A 40 -8.22 -14.36 -26.57
CA GLU A 40 -9.69 -14.46 -26.62
C GLU A 40 -10.26 -15.22 -25.41
N GLN A 41 -9.62 -16.33 -25.03
CA GLN A 41 -10.03 -17.14 -23.88
C GLN A 41 -9.48 -16.62 -22.55
N LYS A 42 -8.72 -15.52 -22.56
CA LYS A 42 -8.09 -14.89 -21.39
C LYS A 42 -7.34 -15.92 -20.52
N THR A 43 -6.59 -16.82 -21.16
CA THR A 43 -5.81 -17.86 -20.48
C THR A 43 -4.30 -17.62 -20.62
N SER A 44 -3.57 -17.78 -19.52
CA SER A 44 -2.10 -17.66 -19.47
C SER A 44 -1.38 -18.99 -19.77
N CYS A 45 -2.15 -20.03 -20.08
CA CYS A 45 -1.67 -21.37 -20.40
C CYS A 45 -2.62 -22.03 -21.41
N LEU A 46 -2.08 -22.53 -22.51
CA LEU A 46 -2.80 -23.29 -23.54
C LEU A 46 -2.16 -24.67 -23.65
N PHE A 47 -2.97 -25.72 -23.59
CA PHE A 47 -2.50 -27.10 -23.69
C PHE A 47 -2.49 -27.57 -25.16
N ILE A 48 -1.52 -28.40 -25.52
CA ILE A 48 -1.42 -28.99 -26.86
C ILE A 48 -1.92 -30.41 -26.76
N LYS A 49 -2.94 -30.76 -27.55
CA LYS A 49 -3.61 -32.06 -27.54
C LYS A 49 -3.58 -32.65 -28.96
N ASN A 50 -3.23 -33.92 -29.09
CA ASN A 50 -3.27 -34.60 -30.38
C ASN A 50 -4.68 -35.13 -30.70
N ASP A 51 -4.85 -35.72 -31.89
CA ASP A 51 -6.13 -36.27 -32.35
C ASP A 51 -6.60 -37.51 -31.57
N GLN A 52 -5.71 -38.11 -30.76
CA GLN A 52 -6.00 -39.24 -29.87
C GLN A 52 -6.34 -38.78 -28.44
N ASP A 53 -6.62 -37.49 -28.25
CA ASP A 53 -6.93 -36.88 -26.96
C ASP A 53 -5.80 -36.91 -25.91
N VAL A 54 -4.55 -37.10 -26.34
CA VAL A 54 -3.37 -37.07 -25.47
C VAL A 54 -2.78 -35.66 -25.42
N TYR A 55 -2.55 -35.15 -24.21
CA TYR A 55 -1.85 -33.87 -24.01
C TYR A 55 -0.35 -34.05 -24.17
N LEU A 56 0.24 -33.34 -25.14
CA LEU A 56 1.65 -33.43 -25.52
C LEU A 56 2.53 -32.39 -24.83
N GLY A 57 1.95 -31.23 -24.52
CA GLY A 57 2.65 -30.12 -23.88
C GLY A 57 1.73 -28.96 -23.56
N PHE A 58 2.32 -27.83 -23.19
CA PHE A 58 1.61 -26.57 -22.98
C PHE A 58 2.48 -25.36 -23.40
N VAL A 59 1.83 -24.24 -23.67
CA VAL A 59 2.48 -22.96 -23.93
C VAL A 59 1.94 -21.89 -22.99
N THR A 60 2.82 -20.97 -22.61
CA THR A 60 2.54 -19.85 -21.72
C THR A 60 3.06 -18.56 -22.34
N ASP A 61 2.71 -17.41 -21.77
CA ASP A 61 3.27 -16.11 -22.21
C ASP A 61 4.81 -16.10 -22.15
N ILE A 62 5.39 -16.81 -21.19
CA ILE A 62 6.84 -16.96 -21.04
C ILE A 62 7.42 -17.82 -22.16
N THR A 63 6.73 -18.92 -22.50
CA THR A 63 7.12 -19.79 -23.62
C THR A 63 7.12 -19.00 -24.93
N LEU A 64 6.06 -18.24 -25.21
CA LEU A 64 5.96 -17.42 -26.42
C LEU A 64 7.04 -16.32 -26.43
N ARG A 65 7.24 -15.60 -25.32
CA ARG A 65 8.27 -14.57 -25.22
C ARG A 65 9.68 -15.13 -25.44
N ASP A 66 10.03 -16.22 -24.75
CA ASP A 66 11.40 -16.72 -24.70
C ASP A 66 11.76 -17.62 -25.90
N ASN A 67 10.79 -18.38 -26.42
CA ASN A 67 11.03 -19.29 -27.55
C ASN A 67 10.63 -18.71 -28.90
N VAL A 68 9.66 -17.80 -28.98
CA VAL A 68 9.21 -17.23 -30.25
C VAL A 68 9.84 -15.86 -30.48
N ILE A 69 9.52 -14.89 -29.61
CA ILE A 69 9.91 -13.49 -29.80
C ILE A 69 11.43 -13.31 -29.64
N ALA A 70 12.00 -13.80 -28.54
CA ALA A 70 13.43 -13.63 -28.26
C ALA A 70 14.32 -14.33 -29.30
N LYS A 71 13.83 -15.41 -29.92
CA LYS A 71 14.53 -16.17 -30.97
C LYS A 71 14.15 -15.75 -32.39
N GLN A 72 13.24 -14.79 -32.54
CA GLN A 72 12.71 -14.33 -33.84
C GLN A 72 12.17 -15.48 -34.71
N LEU A 73 11.53 -16.48 -34.08
CA LEU A 73 10.89 -17.56 -34.83
C LEU A 73 9.68 -17.04 -35.61
N SER A 74 9.46 -17.62 -36.80
CA SER A 74 8.28 -17.31 -37.60
C SER A 74 7.01 -17.73 -36.84
N PRO A 75 6.03 -16.83 -36.67
CA PRO A 75 4.81 -17.15 -35.94
C PRO A 75 3.86 -18.06 -36.72
N ASN A 76 4.17 -18.36 -38.00
CA ASN A 76 3.44 -19.32 -38.82
C ASN A 76 3.88 -20.78 -38.58
N LEU A 77 4.97 -21.00 -37.81
CA LEU A 77 5.39 -22.35 -37.45
C LEU A 77 4.35 -23.02 -36.55
N PRO A 78 4.29 -24.37 -36.54
CA PRO A 78 3.49 -25.15 -35.61
C PRO A 78 3.81 -24.83 -34.14
N ILE A 79 2.79 -24.92 -33.28
CA ILE A 79 2.93 -24.61 -31.84
C ILE A 79 3.75 -25.68 -31.08
N ASP A 80 3.79 -26.91 -31.57
CA ASP A 80 4.56 -28.01 -30.97
C ASP A 80 6.08 -27.79 -31.02
N GLU A 81 6.58 -26.99 -31.97
CA GLU A 81 8.00 -26.58 -32.07
C GLU A 81 8.47 -25.74 -30.88
N VAL A 82 7.55 -25.10 -30.15
CA VAL A 82 7.89 -24.17 -29.05
C VAL A 82 7.30 -24.56 -27.71
N MET A 83 6.46 -25.60 -27.65
CA MET A 83 5.77 -26.02 -26.42
C MET A 83 6.72 -26.54 -25.34
N ASP A 84 6.29 -26.41 -24.09
CA ASP A 84 6.91 -27.11 -22.96
C ASP A 84 6.26 -28.50 -22.84
N THR A 85 7.08 -29.55 -22.91
CA THR A 85 6.63 -30.95 -22.84
C THR A 85 6.56 -31.50 -21.42
N ASN A 86 7.03 -30.74 -20.42
CA ASN A 86 7.06 -31.17 -19.02
C ASN A 86 5.69 -30.97 -18.34
N ILE A 87 4.68 -31.71 -18.79
CA ILE A 87 3.37 -31.74 -18.14
C ILE A 87 3.50 -32.41 -16.78
N VAL A 88 3.15 -31.68 -15.74
CA VAL A 88 3.05 -32.21 -14.38
C VAL A 88 1.58 -32.40 -14.04
N THR A 89 1.21 -33.61 -13.65
CA THR A 89 -0.18 -33.98 -13.34
C THR A 89 -0.39 -34.18 -11.84
N ILE A 90 -1.60 -33.92 -11.36
CA ILE A 90 -2.01 -34.17 -9.98
C ILE A 90 -3.43 -34.75 -9.92
N THR A 91 -3.73 -35.55 -8.91
CA THR A 91 -5.07 -36.12 -8.72
C THR A 91 -5.95 -35.19 -7.85
N PRO A 92 -7.28 -35.22 -7.99
CA PRO A 92 -8.19 -34.50 -7.09
C PRO A 92 -8.05 -34.92 -5.62
N ASP A 93 -7.64 -36.16 -5.35
CA ASP A 93 -7.47 -36.68 -3.99
C ASP A 93 -6.20 -36.17 -3.29
N ALA A 94 -5.24 -35.64 -4.03
CA ALA A 94 -4.01 -35.11 -3.46
C ALA A 94 -4.29 -33.91 -2.56
N TYR A 95 -3.47 -33.72 -1.53
CA TYR A 95 -3.55 -32.55 -0.67
C TYR A 95 -2.94 -31.32 -1.33
N VAL A 96 -3.41 -30.14 -0.90
CA VAL A 96 -2.89 -28.86 -1.41
C VAL A 96 -1.40 -28.70 -1.15
N TYR A 97 -0.88 -29.12 0.01
CA TYR A 97 0.56 -29.03 0.28
C TYR A 97 1.38 -29.89 -0.69
N GLU A 98 0.88 -31.06 -1.09
CA GLU A 98 1.54 -31.94 -2.06
C GLU A 98 1.64 -31.25 -3.42
N ALA A 99 0.59 -30.55 -3.83
CA ALA A 99 0.60 -29.73 -5.05
C ALA A 99 1.65 -28.62 -5.01
N ILE A 100 1.79 -27.92 -3.88
CA ILE A 100 2.80 -26.87 -3.69
C ILE A 100 4.21 -27.47 -3.81
N LEU A 101 4.48 -28.55 -3.08
CA LEU A 101 5.77 -29.24 -3.10
C LEU A 101 6.09 -29.79 -4.50
N MET A 102 5.09 -30.31 -5.21
CA MET A 102 5.24 -30.79 -6.58
C MET A 102 5.57 -29.65 -7.56
N MET A 103 4.87 -28.52 -7.47
CA MET A 103 5.18 -27.33 -8.28
C MET A 103 6.59 -26.79 -8.02
N PHE A 104 7.06 -26.83 -6.76
CA PHE A 104 8.39 -26.37 -6.40
C PHE A 104 9.48 -27.33 -6.91
N SER A 105 9.36 -28.61 -6.60
CA SER A 105 10.32 -29.65 -6.98
C SER A 105 10.43 -29.84 -8.50
N LYS A 106 9.31 -29.80 -9.22
CA LYS A 106 9.26 -29.93 -10.68
C LYS A 106 9.47 -28.61 -11.43
N LYS A 107 9.68 -27.50 -10.69
CA LYS A 107 9.76 -26.14 -11.24
C LYS A 107 8.57 -25.76 -12.13
N SER A 108 7.42 -26.42 -11.95
CA SER A 108 6.22 -26.16 -12.74
C SER A 108 5.38 -25.05 -12.12
N ARG A 109 4.76 -24.24 -12.97
CA ARG A 109 3.77 -23.22 -12.58
C ARG A 109 2.33 -23.70 -12.71
N TYR A 110 2.13 -24.83 -13.37
CA TYR A 110 0.81 -25.37 -13.70
C TYR A 110 0.77 -26.87 -13.39
N LEU A 111 -0.35 -27.32 -12.82
CA LEU A 111 -0.64 -28.75 -12.64
C LEU A 111 -1.89 -29.08 -13.44
N LEU A 112 -1.82 -30.11 -14.26
CA LEU A 112 -2.97 -30.66 -14.96
C LEU A 112 -3.67 -31.66 -14.04
N VAL A 113 -4.97 -31.48 -13.81
CA VAL A 113 -5.73 -32.31 -12.87
C VAL A 113 -6.25 -33.54 -13.61
N ASN A 114 -5.79 -34.72 -13.18
CA ASN A 114 -6.17 -36.01 -13.74
C ASN A 114 -7.02 -36.78 -12.72
N ASP A 115 -8.30 -36.94 -13.02
CA ASP A 115 -9.23 -37.77 -12.27
C ASP A 115 -9.41 -39.11 -12.99
N ASN A 116 -8.74 -40.16 -12.48
CA ASN A 116 -8.88 -41.54 -12.95
C ASN A 116 -8.71 -41.72 -14.49
N GLY A 117 -7.77 -40.99 -15.09
CA GLY A 117 -7.49 -41.03 -16.53
C GLY A 117 -8.15 -39.91 -17.32
N ASN A 118 -9.05 -39.14 -16.71
CA ASN A 118 -9.71 -38.00 -17.34
C ASN A 118 -9.11 -36.68 -16.86
N TYR A 119 -8.68 -35.83 -17.79
CA TYR A 119 -8.19 -34.50 -17.45
C TYR A 119 -9.35 -33.52 -17.30
N VAL A 120 -9.64 -33.13 -16.06
CA VAL A 120 -10.83 -32.35 -15.68
C VAL A 120 -10.59 -30.85 -15.59
N GLY A 121 -9.33 -30.42 -15.56
CA GLY A 121 -8.98 -29.02 -15.37
C GLY A 121 -7.48 -28.81 -15.17
N PHE A 122 -7.09 -27.57 -14.92
CA PHE A 122 -5.73 -27.27 -14.48
C PHE A 122 -5.70 -26.23 -13.36
N LEU A 123 -4.62 -26.24 -12.59
CA LEU A 123 -4.34 -25.30 -11.52
C LEU A 123 -3.06 -24.53 -11.84
N SER A 124 -3.09 -23.22 -11.64
CA SER A 124 -1.87 -22.41 -11.63
C SER A 124 -1.39 -22.19 -10.20
N ARG A 125 -0.10 -21.96 -10.02
CA ARG A 125 0.48 -21.62 -8.71
C ARG A 125 -0.25 -20.44 -8.05
N ASN A 126 -0.52 -19.39 -8.82
CA ASN A 126 -1.27 -18.24 -8.32
C ASN A 126 -2.69 -18.61 -7.91
N ARG A 127 -3.36 -19.51 -8.65
CA ARG A 127 -4.70 -19.98 -8.29
C ARG A 127 -4.69 -20.76 -6.98
N LEU A 128 -3.74 -21.69 -6.84
CA LEU A 128 -3.59 -22.50 -5.63
C LEU A 128 -3.31 -21.64 -4.39
N LEU A 129 -2.44 -20.64 -4.53
CA LEU A 129 -2.16 -19.66 -3.48
C LEU A 129 -3.33 -18.69 -3.24
N SER A 130 -4.24 -18.56 -4.22
CA SER A 130 -5.39 -17.65 -4.13
C SER A 130 -6.66 -18.26 -3.57
N GLU A 131 -6.85 -19.56 -3.75
CA GLU A 131 -8.02 -20.32 -3.26
C GLU A 131 -7.92 -20.60 -1.76
N GLN A 132 -6.74 -20.36 -1.16
CA GLN A 132 -6.61 -20.18 0.27
C GLN A 132 -7.26 -18.84 0.60
N ALA A 133 -8.50 -18.87 1.08
CA ALA A 133 -9.44 -17.76 1.28
C ALA A 133 -8.98 -16.56 2.14
N GLU A 134 -7.68 -16.41 2.42
CA GLU A 134 -7.09 -15.41 3.31
C GLU A 134 -5.78 -14.82 2.76
N SER A 135 -5.52 -14.93 1.46
CA SER A 135 -4.36 -14.28 0.83
C SER A 135 -4.63 -12.79 0.56
N PRO A 136 -3.79 -11.86 1.07
CA PRO A 136 -3.93 -10.43 0.81
C PRO A 136 -3.99 -10.06 -0.68
N LEU A 137 -3.24 -10.78 -1.52
CA LEU A 137 -3.22 -10.53 -2.97
C LEU A 137 -4.58 -10.80 -3.63
N VAL A 138 -5.26 -11.85 -3.21
CA VAL A 138 -6.59 -12.22 -3.71
C VAL A 138 -7.62 -11.21 -3.27
N PHE A 139 -7.50 -10.80 -2.02
CA PHE A 139 -8.37 -9.79 -1.47
C PHE A 139 -8.24 -8.48 -2.26
N ILE A 140 -7.01 -8.00 -2.49
CA ILE A 140 -6.72 -6.83 -3.33
C ILE A 140 -7.30 -7.01 -4.74
N GLN A 141 -7.11 -8.18 -5.36
CA GLN A 141 -7.69 -8.46 -6.68
C GLN A 141 -9.23 -8.40 -6.65
N SER A 142 -9.85 -8.86 -5.57
CA SER A 142 -11.29 -8.80 -5.39
C SER A 142 -11.82 -7.38 -5.17
N VAL A 143 -10.99 -6.46 -4.67
CA VAL A 143 -11.29 -5.01 -4.59
C VAL A 143 -11.21 -4.41 -5.99
N LYS A 144 -10.19 -4.75 -6.78
CA LYS A 144 -10.06 -4.28 -8.18
C LYS A 144 -11.24 -4.67 -9.05
N SER A 145 -11.83 -5.83 -8.81
CA SER A 145 -13.00 -6.34 -9.55
C SER A 145 -14.35 -5.85 -9.01
N ALA A 146 -14.38 -4.97 -7.99
CA ALA A 146 -15.63 -4.43 -7.47
C ALA A 146 -16.32 -3.55 -8.52
N VAL A 147 -17.66 -3.69 -8.63
CA VAL A 147 -18.43 -3.06 -9.71
C VAL A 147 -19.11 -1.75 -9.29
N ASN A 148 -19.22 -1.47 -7.99
CA ASN A 148 -19.82 -0.23 -7.48
C ASN A 148 -19.25 0.15 -6.10
N THR A 149 -19.53 1.38 -5.66
CA THR A 149 -19.08 1.90 -4.35
C THR A 149 -19.60 1.07 -3.16
N GLY A 150 -20.78 0.45 -3.26
CA GLY A 150 -21.34 -0.44 -2.22
C GLY A 150 -20.50 -1.71 -2.00
N ASP A 151 -20.02 -2.33 -3.07
CA ASP A 151 -19.10 -3.48 -2.98
C ASP A 151 -17.79 -3.07 -2.31
N LEU A 152 -17.25 -1.89 -2.65
CA LEU A 152 -16.03 -1.37 -2.04
C LEU A 152 -16.19 -1.19 -0.52
N LYS A 153 -17.36 -0.74 -0.06
CA LYS A 153 -17.71 -0.67 1.37
C LYS A 153 -17.66 -2.04 2.04
N LEU A 154 -18.31 -3.04 1.45
CA LEU A 154 -18.30 -4.41 1.97
C LEU A 154 -16.89 -5.00 2.00
N LYS A 155 -16.02 -4.63 1.05
CA LYS A 155 -14.61 -5.02 1.08
C LYS A 155 -13.88 -4.30 2.22
N TRP A 156 -13.98 -2.99 2.34
CA TRP A 156 -13.31 -2.23 3.40
C TRP A 156 -13.63 -2.76 4.81
N GLN A 157 -14.88 -3.14 5.04
CA GLN A 157 -15.33 -3.76 6.30
C GLN A 157 -14.62 -5.08 6.65
N LYS A 158 -14.02 -5.79 5.68
CA LYS A 158 -13.26 -7.04 5.91
C LYS A 158 -11.79 -6.79 6.24
N VAL A 159 -11.26 -5.60 5.98
CA VAL A 159 -9.84 -5.26 6.17
C VAL A 159 -9.37 -5.45 7.63
N PRO A 160 -10.15 -5.09 8.67
CA PRO A 160 -9.76 -5.37 10.06
C PRO A 160 -9.46 -6.85 10.30
N GLY A 161 -10.27 -7.76 9.74
CA GLY A 161 -10.07 -9.21 9.84
C GLY A 161 -8.74 -9.66 9.24
N ILE A 162 -8.41 -9.14 8.06
CA ILE A 162 -7.13 -9.42 7.38
C ILE A 162 -5.96 -8.92 8.23
N VAL A 163 -6.05 -7.70 8.76
CA VAL A 163 -5.02 -7.11 9.64
C VAL A 163 -4.80 -7.98 10.87
N SER A 164 -5.88 -8.37 11.56
CA SER A 164 -5.82 -9.23 12.74
C SER A 164 -5.16 -10.58 12.44
N GLN A 165 -5.54 -11.22 11.33
CA GLN A 165 -4.96 -12.49 10.89
C GLN A 165 -3.46 -12.38 10.57
N LEU A 166 -3.04 -11.35 9.85
CA LEU A 166 -1.63 -11.16 9.50
C LEU A 166 -0.79 -10.93 10.75
N LEU A 167 -1.25 -10.10 11.68
CA LEU A 167 -0.55 -9.83 12.93
C LEU A 167 -0.48 -11.08 13.83
N ALA A 168 -1.56 -11.87 13.91
CA ALA A 168 -1.58 -13.13 14.65
C ALA A 168 -0.56 -14.15 14.11
N ARG A 169 -0.27 -14.12 12.81
CA ARG A 169 0.78 -14.95 12.17
C ARG A 169 2.19 -14.39 12.34
N GLY A 170 2.37 -13.31 13.10
CA GLY A 170 3.67 -12.67 13.29
C GLY A 170 4.19 -11.95 12.04
N VAL A 171 3.31 -11.63 11.07
CA VAL A 171 3.71 -10.81 9.91
C VAL A 171 4.13 -9.43 10.40
N HIS A 172 5.29 -8.99 9.95
CA HIS A 172 5.85 -7.70 10.34
C HIS A 172 4.90 -6.56 9.96
N SER A 173 4.67 -5.61 10.88
CA SER A 173 3.67 -4.54 10.73
C SER A 173 3.87 -3.69 9.47
N LYS A 174 5.13 -3.47 9.05
CA LYS A 174 5.46 -2.89 7.73
C LYS A 174 4.63 -3.48 6.59
N ILE A 175 4.63 -4.81 6.47
CA ILE A 175 3.91 -5.52 5.41
C ILE A 175 2.40 -5.38 5.60
N VAL A 176 1.93 -5.40 6.84
CA VAL A 176 0.51 -5.20 7.16
C VAL A 176 0.03 -3.80 6.73
N ASN A 177 0.82 -2.74 6.99
CA ASN A 177 0.51 -1.39 6.52
C ASN A 177 0.52 -1.28 4.98
N GLU A 178 1.47 -1.94 4.31
CA GLU A 178 1.52 -1.98 2.86
C GLU A 178 0.25 -2.63 2.29
N VAL A 179 -0.25 -3.70 2.92
CA VAL A 179 -1.53 -4.33 2.54
C VAL A 179 -2.70 -3.38 2.74
N VAL A 180 -2.83 -2.77 3.92
CA VAL A 180 -3.93 -1.83 4.23
C VAL A 180 -3.92 -0.65 3.25
N THR A 181 -2.75 -0.04 3.02
CA THR A 181 -2.58 1.08 2.09
C THR A 181 -2.92 0.64 0.67
N THR A 182 -2.45 -0.52 0.21
CA THR A 182 -2.73 -0.99 -1.15
C THR A 182 -4.23 -1.20 -1.38
N ILE A 183 -4.94 -1.69 -0.37
CA ILE A 183 -6.41 -1.84 -0.43
C ILE A 183 -7.07 -0.46 -0.49
N ALA A 184 -6.67 0.49 0.36
CA ALA A 184 -7.19 1.84 0.37
C ALA A 184 -6.95 2.57 -0.97
N ASP A 185 -5.72 2.57 -1.47
CA ASP A 185 -5.35 3.12 -2.77
C ASP A 185 -6.21 2.53 -3.90
N THR A 186 -6.43 1.21 -3.86
CA THR A 186 -7.24 0.52 -4.88
C THR A 186 -8.70 0.98 -4.82
N ILE A 187 -9.25 1.17 -3.62
CA ILE A 187 -10.61 1.69 -3.43
C ILE A 187 -10.69 3.13 -3.97
N SER A 188 -9.76 4.00 -3.57
CA SER A 188 -9.68 5.39 -4.04
C SER A 188 -9.60 5.46 -5.56
N PHE A 189 -8.75 4.62 -6.18
CA PHE A 189 -8.63 4.51 -7.63
C PHE A 189 -9.97 4.14 -8.30
N LYS A 190 -10.67 3.12 -7.81
CA LYS A 190 -11.99 2.71 -8.35
C LYS A 190 -13.05 3.80 -8.22
N ILE A 191 -13.05 4.53 -7.10
CA ILE A 191 -13.97 5.65 -6.88
C ILE A 191 -13.67 6.79 -7.84
N ILE A 192 -12.40 7.12 -8.05
CA ILE A 192 -11.98 8.17 -8.99
C ILE A 192 -12.41 7.81 -10.42
N GLU A 193 -12.21 6.56 -10.87
CA GLU A 193 -12.69 6.08 -12.18
C GLU A 193 -14.22 6.22 -12.31
N GLU A 194 -14.97 5.81 -11.27
CA GLU A 194 -16.42 5.89 -11.25
C GLU A 194 -16.92 7.34 -11.35
N VAL A 195 -16.29 8.27 -10.62
CA VAL A 195 -16.63 9.69 -10.65
C VAL A 195 -16.31 10.32 -12.00
N ILE A 196 -15.15 10.02 -12.60
CA ILE A 196 -14.78 10.50 -13.94
C ILE A 196 -15.76 9.97 -14.99
N ALA A 197 -16.13 8.69 -14.91
CA ALA A 197 -17.12 8.11 -15.84
C ALA A 197 -18.48 8.83 -15.77
N LYS A 198 -18.86 9.35 -14.60
CA LYS A 198 -20.09 10.13 -14.40
C LYS A 198 -19.95 11.60 -14.84
N LEU A 199 -18.84 12.25 -14.51
CA LEU A 199 -18.61 13.68 -14.80
C LEU A 199 -18.23 13.95 -16.27
N GLY A 200 -17.72 12.93 -16.96
CA GLY A 200 -17.07 13.09 -18.26
C GLY A 200 -15.55 13.22 -18.14
N PRO A 201 -14.83 13.29 -19.26
CA PRO A 201 -13.37 13.34 -19.25
C PRO A 201 -12.86 14.63 -18.57
N PRO A 202 -11.75 14.57 -17.80
CA PRO A 202 -11.14 15.74 -17.20
C PRO A 202 -10.73 16.78 -18.26
N PRO A 203 -10.96 18.09 -18.03
CA PRO A 203 -10.69 19.14 -19.01
C PRO A 203 -9.20 19.53 -19.12
N ALA A 204 -8.35 18.95 -18.27
CA ALA A 204 -6.91 19.18 -18.21
C ALA A 204 -6.23 17.96 -17.59
N LYS A 205 -4.93 17.77 -17.83
CA LYS A 205 -4.12 16.79 -17.09
C LYS A 205 -4.15 17.12 -15.60
N PHE A 206 -4.20 16.09 -14.77
CA PHE A 206 -4.24 16.26 -13.32
C PHE A 206 -3.64 15.07 -12.60
N VAL A 207 -3.39 15.25 -11.31
CA VAL A 207 -3.05 14.23 -10.35
C VAL A 207 -3.98 14.37 -9.15
N PHE A 208 -4.56 13.24 -8.73
CA PHE A 208 -5.09 13.09 -7.39
C PHE A 208 -3.98 12.51 -6.51
N MET A 209 -3.60 13.25 -5.46
CA MET A 209 -2.57 12.85 -4.51
C MET A 209 -3.15 12.66 -3.12
N VAL A 210 -2.51 11.78 -2.36
CA VAL A 210 -2.80 11.52 -0.95
C VAL A 210 -1.64 12.01 -0.10
N LEU A 211 -1.94 12.43 1.13
CA LEU A 211 -1.00 13.10 2.03
C LEU A 211 -0.83 12.29 3.32
N GLY A 212 0.03 12.78 4.21
CA GLY A 212 0.16 12.23 5.56
C GLY A 212 0.43 10.73 5.58
N SER A 213 -0.27 9.97 6.45
CA SER A 213 -0.02 8.53 6.57
C SER A 213 -0.31 7.73 5.30
N GLU A 214 -1.29 8.15 4.50
CA GLU A 214 -1.59 7.48 3.22
C GLU A 214 -0.48 7.74 2.19
N GLY A 215 0.00 8.99 2.14
CA GLY A 215 1.15 9.38 1.31
C GLY A 215 2.41 8.59 1.66
N ARG A 216 2.67 8.35 2.95
CA ARG A 216 3.79 7.52 3.44
C ARG A 216 3.59 6.00 3.32
N LYS A 217 2.41 5.54 2.87
CA LYS A 217 2.02 4.12 2.85
C LYS A 217 2.02 3.46 4.24
N GLU A 218 1.56 4.21 5.23
CA GLU A 218 1.54 3.86 6.66
C GLU A 218 0.12 3.90 7.22
N LEU A 219 -0.86 3.62 6.37
CA LEU A 219 -2.27 3.71 6.72
C LEU A 219 -2.64 2.73 7.85
N SER A 220 -3.58 3.15 8.70
CA SER A 220 -4.14 2.34 9.78
C SER A 220 -5.65 2.18 9.62
N LEU A 221 -6.31 1.41 10.49
CA LEU A 221 -7.75 1.16 10.42
C LEU A 221 -8.59 2.37 10.89
N LYS A 222 -8.05 3.22 11.77
CA LYS A 222 -8.57 4.59 11.96
C LYS A 222 -7.94 5.50 10.90
N THR A 223 -8.67 5.75 9.82
CA THR A 223 -8.21 6.62 8.73
C THR A 223 -9.24 7.71 8.43
N ASP A 224 -8.73 8.92 8.30
CA ASP A 224 -9.36 10.08 7.66
C ASP A 224 -8.94 10.15 6.19
N GLN A 225 -9.49 11.13 5.47
CA GLN A 225 -9.13 11.46 4.10
C GLN A 225 -8.16 12.64 4.06
N ASP A 226 -6.88 12.38 3.78
CA ASP A 226 -5.90 13.45 3.52
C ASP A 226 -5.52 13.42 2.04
N ASN A 227 -6.10 14.31 1.23
CA ASN A 227 -5.93 14.30 -0.22
C ASN A 227 -5.97 15.71 -0.84
N ALA A 228 -5.49 15.79 -2.08
CA ALA A 228 -5.40 17.03 -2.84
C ALA A 228 -5.39 16.75 -4.35
N ILE A 229 -5.72 17.75 -5.15
CA ILE A 229 -5.69 17.71 -6.61
C ILE A 229 -4.73 18.77 -7.15
N ILE A 230 -3.85 18.33 -8.05
CA ILE A 230 -2.97 19.19 -8.84
C ILE A 230 -3.37 19.05 -10.30
N TYR A 231 -3.67 20.14 -10.99
CA TYR A 231 -3.91 20.13 -12.44
C TYR A 231 -2.90 20.98 -13.20
N GLU A 232 -2.71 20.72 -14.49
CA GLU A 232 -1.85 21.56 -15.33
C GLU A 232 -2.38 23.00 -15.43
N ASP A 233 -1.48 23.95 -15.66
CA ASP A 233 -1.88 25.33 -15.91
C ASP A 233 -2.65 25.43 -17.24
N THR A 234 -3.75 26.17 -17.22
CA THR A 234 -4.64 26.36 -18.38
C THR A 234 -4.76 27.83 -18.74
N GLY A 235 -5.17 28.10 -19.98
CA GLY A 235 -5.48 29.44 -20.45
C GLY A 235 -6.52 30.13 -19.56
N GLU A 236 -6.45 31.46 -19.49
CA GLU A 236 -7.32 32.27 -18.63
C GLU A 236 -8.82 32.06 -18.93
N ASP A 237 -9.15 31.80 -20.20
CA ASP A 237 -10.48 31.47 -20.69
C ASP A 237 -11.03 30.15 -20.14
N LYS A 238 -10.17 29.17 -19.81
CA LYS A 238 -10.57 27.84 -19.31
C LYS A 238 -10.41 27.67 -17.81
N ARG A 239 -9.66 28.56 -17.14
CA ARG A 239 -9.28 28.43 -15.73
C ARG A 239 -10.47 28.20 -14.80
N ALA A 240 -11.54 28.98 -14.97
CA ALA A 240 -12.73 28.87 -14.12
C ALA A 240 -13.47 27.53 -14.32
N ALA A 241 -13.63 27.09 -15.57
CA ALA A 241 -14.30 25.83 -15.90
C ALA A 241 -13.50 24.61 -15.39
N VAL A 242 -12.19 24.62 -15.60
CA VAL A 242 -11.26 23.57 -15.13
C VAL A 242 -11.29 23.47 -13.60
N ARG A 243 -11.23 24.61 -12.92
CA ARG A 243 -11.31 24.67 -11.45
C ARG A 243 -12.65 24.13 -10.94
N SER A 244 -13.76 24.52 -11.56
CA SER A 244 -15.09 24.03 -11.19
C SER A 244 -15.21 22.51 -11.35
N TYR A 245 -14.69 21.95 -12.45
CA TYR A 245 -14.70 20.52 -12.69
C TYR A 245 -13.97 19.75 -11.57
N PHE A 246 -12.75 20.16 -11.23
CA PHE A 246 -11.95 19.44 -10.23
C PHE A 246 -12.48 19.60 -8.80
N LEU A 247 -13.13 20.72 -8.48
CA LEU A 247 -13.81 20.87 -7.19
C LEU A 247 -15.04 19.97 -7.07
N ASP A 248 -15.85 19.86 -8.12
CA ASP A 248 -16.99 18.93 -8.15
C ASP A 248 -16.50 17.47 -8.08
N MET A 249 -15.45 17.13 -8.83
CA MET A 249 -14.78 15.83 -8.73
C MET A 249 -14.30 15.55 -7.31
N ALA A 250 -13.63 16.50 -6.65
CA ALA A 250 -13.15 16.35 -5.28
C ALA A 250 -14.29 16.04 -4.31
N THR A 251 -15.40 16.78 -4.39
CA THR A 251 -16.59 16.56 -3.55
C THR A 251 -17.15 15.16 -3.77
N GLN A 252 -17.38 14.75 -5.02
CA GLN A 252 -17.97 13.43 -5.31
C GLN A 252 -17.07 12.26 -4.91
N VAL A 253 -15.75 12.40 -5.08
CA VAL A 253 -14.77 11.40 -4.61
C VAL A 253 -14.79 11.32 -3.08
N SER A 254 -14.73 12.46 -2.39
CA SER A 254 -14.70 12.49 -0.93
C SER A 254 -15.97 11.95 -0.28
N ASP A 255 -17.14 12.23 -0.87
CA ASP A 255 -18.43 11.71 -0.38
C ASP A 255 -18.52 10.19 -0.52
N LYS A 256 -18.02 9.64 -1.63
CA LYS A 256 -17.97 8.19 -1.86
C LYS A 256 -16.96 7.49 -0.96
N LEU A 257 -15.79 8.09 -0.74
CA LEU A 257 -14.80 7.59 0.22
C LEU A 257 -15.37 7.56 1.65
N ASN A 258 -16.07 8.63 2.05
CA ASN A 258 -16.75 8.70 3.34
C ASN A 258 -17.83 7.61 3.46
N PHE A 259 -18.62 7.38 2.41
CA PHE A 259 -19.60 6.30 2.38
C PHE A 259 -18.98 4.90 2.57
N VAL A 260 -17.80 4.65 2.00
CA VAL A 260 -17.06 3.38 2.15
C VAL A 260 -16.51 3.21 3.57
N GLY A 261 -16.08 4.29 4.21
CA GLY A 261 -15.60 4.29 5.59
C GLY A 261 -14.30 5.06 5.84
N PHE A 262 -13.83 5.84 4.85
CA PHE A 262 -12.74 6.81 5.01
C PHE A 262 -13.35 8.13 5.46
N VAL A 263 -13.36 8.41 6.77
CA VAL A 263 -14.10 9.57 7.29
C VAL A 263 -13.51 10.88 6.77
N TYR A 264 -14.33 11.93 6.65
CA TYR A 264 -13.81 13.26 6.34
C TYR A 264 -12.75 13.68 7.36
N CYS A 265 -11.75 14.41 6.88
CA CYS A 265 -10.68 14.94 7.72
C CYS A 265 -11.13 16.22 8.43
N ASP A 266 -11.03 16.23 9.76
CA ASP A 266 -11.26 17.41 10.59
C ASP A 266 -10.10 18.43 10.50
N GLY A 267 -8.97 18.04 9.89
CA GLY A 267 -7.72 18.80 9.78
C GLY A 267 -7.62 19.71 8.56
N ASP A 268 -8.66 19.80 7.73
CA ASP A 268 -8.73 20.66 6.55
C ASP A 268 -7.75 20.28 5.40
N TYR A 269 -7.29 19.03 5.34
CA TYR A 269 -6.38 18.50 4.29
C TYR A 269 -7.12 17.70 3.21
N MET A 270 -8.27 18.18 2.74
CA MET A 270 -9.03 17.51 1.69
C MET A 270 -9.05 18.30 0.39
N ALA A 271 -9.13 17.61 -0.74
CA ALA A 271 -9.27 18.21 -2.06
C ALA A 271 -10.55 19.07 -2.19
N THR A 272 -11.56 18.84 -1.35
CA THR A 272 -12.75 19.68 -1.29
C THR A 272 -12.46 21.10 -0.78
N ASN A 273 -11.34 21.30 -0.07
CA ASN A 273 -10.84 22.64 0.23
C ASN A 273 -10.27 23.26 -1.06
N PRO A 274 -10.77 24.43 -1.51
CA PRO A 274 -10.30 25.07 -2.74
C PRO A 274 -8.81 25.42 -2.76
N ASN A 275 -8.14 25.51 -1.61
CA ASN A 275 -6.70 25.72 -1.53
C ASN A 275 -5.91 24.48 -1.99
N TRP A 276 -6.49 23.28 -1.86
CA TRP A 276 -5.83 21.99 -2.17
C TRP A 276 -6.32 21.36 -3.47
N THR A 277 -7.12 22.10 -4.25
CA THR A 277 -7.48 21.76 -5.63
C THR A 277 -7.08 22.91 -6.53
N HIS A 278 -5.85 22.85 -7.05
CA HIS A 278 -5.27 23.97 -7.78
C HIS A 278 -4.29 23.55 -8.88
N SER A 279 -3.98 24.49 -9.77
CA SER A 279 -2.98 24.36 -10.81
C SER A 279 -1.56 24.14 -10.27
N LEU A 280 -0.69 23.55 -11.09
CA LEU A 280 0.71 23.30 -10.77
C LEU A 280 1.47 24.58 -10.39
N SER A 281 1.23 25.71 -11.07
CA SER A 281 1.88 26.99 -10.70
C SER A 281 1.52 27.46 -9.29
N HIS A 282 0.28 27.27 -8.84
CA HIS A 282 -0.15 27.60 -7.48
C HIS A 282 0.48 26.67 -6.45
N TRP A 283 0.60 25.38 -6.75
CA TRP A 283 1.31 24.44 -5.88
C TRP A 283 2.78 24.82 -5.74
N LYS A 284 3.47 25.14 -6.84
CA LYS A 284 4.86 25.63 -6.80
C LYS A 284 4.97 26.90 -5.94
N TYR A 285 4.04 27.83 -6.10
CA TYR A 285 3.97 29.03 -5.24
C TYR A 285 3.80 28.68 -3.75
N ASN A 286 2.90 27.76 -3.40
CA ASN A 286 2.69 27.33 -2.02
C ASN A 286 3.96 26.72 -1.42
N TYR A 287 4.63 25.79 -2.11
CA TYR A 287 5.87 25.20 -1.62
C TYR A 287 6.98 26.24 -1.47
N LYS A 288 7.11 27.16 -2.43
CA LYS A 288 8.06 28.27 -2.33
C LYS A 288 7.81 29.08 -1.05
N ASN A 289 6.57 29.50 -0.81
CA ASN A 289 6.24 30.28 0.39
C ASN A 289 6.45 29.49 1.68
N TRP A 290 6.11 28.21 1.71
CA TRP A 290 6.35 27.34 2.87
C TRP A 290 7.84 27.22 3.20
N ILE A 291 8.68 27.18 2.17
CA ILE A 291 10.13 27.08 2.27
C ILE A 291 10.77 28.44 2.64
N GLU A 292 10.35 29.53 1.99
CA GLU A 292 10.97 30.85 2.14
C GLU A 292 10.45 31.64 3.35
N GLU A 293 9.13 31.68 3.58
CA GLU A 293 8.51 32.50 4.64
C GLU A 293 8.42 31.76 5.99
N ALA A 294 8.29 30.43 5.94
CA ALA A 294 8.34 29.48 7.05
C ALA A 294 7.74 30.00 8.38
N LEU A 295 6.44 30.35 8.40
CA LEU A 295 5.77 30.76 9.65
C LEU A 295 5.59 29.56 10.61
N PRO A 296 5.84 29.71 11.93
CA PRO A 296 5.72 28.62 12.91
C PRO A 296 4.35 27.90 12.89
N GLU A 297 3.27 28.67 12.75
CA GLU A 297 1.89 28.18 12.73
C GLU A 297 1.55 27.43 11.43
N ALA A 298 2.26 27.74 10.34
CA ALA A 298 2.09 27.10 9.04
C ALA A 298 2.88 25.78 8.93
N ALA A 299 3.96 25.61 9.70
CA ALA A 299 4.86 24.44 9.63
C ALA A 299 4.14 23.12 9.90
N VAL A 300 3.23 23.10 10.87
CA VAL A 300 2.38 21.93 11.16
C VAL A 300 1.53 21.59 9.92
N LYS A 301 0.96 22.61 9.27
CA LYS A 301 0.06 22.43 8.13
C LYS A 301 0.77 21.96 6.89
N PHE A 302 1.91 22.56 6.53
CA PHE A 302 2.59 22.18 5.31
C PHE A 302 3.36 20.86 5.41
N ALA A 303 3.73 20.41 6.63
CA ALA A 303 4.49 19.18 6.83
C ALA A 303 3.80 17.94 6.20
N ALA A 304 2.47 17.88 6.24
CA ALA A 304 1.69 16.81 5.61
C ALA A 304 1.86 16.78 4.08
N PHE A 305 2.05 17.94 3.45
CA PHE A 305 2.28 18.05 2.00
C PHE A 305 3.70 17.62 1.59
N PHE A 306 4.64 17.48 2.52
CA PHE A 306 5.93 16.81 2.25
C PHE A 306 5.85 15.29 2.41
N ASP A 307 4.70 14.77 2.84
CA ASP A 307 4.36 13.36 2.88
C ASP A 307 3.28 13.05 1.85
N CYS A 308 3.52 13.41 0.59
CA CYS A 308 2.54 13.27 -0.48
C CYS A 308 2.96 12.28 -1.56
N ARG A 309 1.97 11.59 -2.13
CA ARG A 309 2.16 10.63 -3.23
C ARG A 309 0.97 10.66 -4.20
N ALA A 310 1.26 10.58 -5.49
CA ALA A 310 0.23 10.41 -6.51
C ALA A 310 -0.44 9.03 -6.41
N ILE A 311 -1.77 8.99 -6.56
CA ILE A 311 -2.52 7.73 -6.67
C ILE A 311 -3.27 7.60 -8.00
N TYR A 312 -3.59 8.71 -8.67
CA TYR A 312 -4.29 8.71 -9.96
C TYR A 312 -3.87 9.92 -10.80
N GLY A 313 -3.83 9.76 -12.13
CA GLY A 313 -3.59 10.86 -13.08
C GLY A 313 -2.21 10.84 -13.73
N ASP A 314 -1.77 11.99 -14.25
CA ASP A 314 -0.53 12.15 -15.01
C ASP A 314 0.67 12.46 -14.09
N LEU A 315 1.51 11.46 -13.83
CA LEU A 315 2.64 11.54 -12.90
C LEU A 315 3.66 12.64 -13.27
N SER A 316 3.70 13.09 -14.52
CA SER A 316 4.63 14.16 -14.93
C SER A 316 4.40 15.47 -14.18
N ILE A 317 3.17 15.72 -13.71
CA ILE A 317 2.83 16.90 -12.90
C ILE A 317 3.53 16.83 -11.55
N MET A 318 3.50 15.67 -10.90
CA MET A 318 4.17 15.46 -9.61
C MET A 318 5.68 15.46 -9.75
N GLU A 319 6.22 14.93 -10.83
CA GLU A 319 7.65 15.02 -11.15
C GLU A 319 8.08 16.49 -11.28
N SER A 320 7.32 17.31 -12.03
CA SER A 320 7.61 18.74 -12.17
C SER A 320 7.54 19.51 -10.84
N LEU A 321 6.58 19.16 -9.98
CA LEU A 321 6.48 19.75 -8.64
C LEU A 321 7.68 19.35 -7.78
N ARG A 322 8.08 18.07 -7.78
CA ARG A 322 9.21 17.56 -7.02
C ARG A 322 10.53 18.19 -7.47
N SER A 323 10.75 18.34 -8.78
CA SER A 323 11.92 19.05 -9.31
C SER A 323 11.98 20.49 -8.82
N PHE A 324 10.85 21.20 -8.85
CA PHE A 324 10.78 22.56 -8.33
C PHE A 324 11.08 22.63 -6.82
N VAL A 325 10.50 21.74 -6.02
CA VAL A 325 10.77 21.69 -4.57
C VAL A 325 12.24 21.39 -4.28
N ASP A 326 12.87 20.50 -5.06
CA ASP A 326 14.30 20.20 -4.93
C ASP A 326 15.19 21.41 -5.29
N GLU A 327 14.80 22.23 -6.27
CA GLU A 327 15.48 23.51 -6.58
C GLU A 327 15.34 24.51 -5.42
N GLU A 328 14.14 24.67 -4.87
CA GLU A 328 13.88 25.58 -3.75
C GLU A 328 14.68 25.21 -2.48
N LEU A 329 14.82 23.91 -2.20
CA LEU A 329 15.53 23.41 -1.02
C LEU A 329 17.07 23.51 -1.15
N GLN A 330 17.61 23.79 -2.33
CA GLN A 330 19.04 24.08 -2.53
C GLN A 330 19.44 25.49 -2.08
N LYS A 331 18.47 26.39 -1.87
CA LYS A 331 18.69 27.73 -1.36
C LYS A 331 19.11 27.69 0.13
N PRO A 332 19.77 28.73 0.67
CA PRO A 332 20.10 28.79 2.10
C PRO A 332 18.85 29.08 2.94
N ILE A 333 18.18 28.02 3.40
CA ILE A 333 16.88 28.06 4.08
C ILE A 333 16.92 27.51 5.51
N GLU A 334 17.92 27.91 6.30
CA GLU A 334 18.12 27.37 7.66
C GLU A 334 16.86 27.48 8.53
N LYS A 335 16.14 28.60 8.43
CA LYS A 335 14.88 28.84 9.16
C LYS A 335 13.83 27.76 8.90
N PHE A 336 13.68 27.30 7.65
CA PHE A 336 12.73 26.25 7.29
C PHE A 336 12.96 24.98 8.10
N TYR A 337 14.21 24.51 8.18
CA TYR A 337 14.56 23.32 8.94
C TYR A 337 14.39 23.50 10.45
N VAL A 338 14.65 24.69 10.98
CA VAL A 338 14.36 24.99 12.40
C VAL A 338 12.87 24.84 12.68
N TYR A 339 12.00 25.43 11.86
CA TYR A 339 10.56 25.37 12.12
C TYR A 339 10.01 23.95 11.94
N LEU A 340 10.52 23.22 10.96
CA LEU A 340 10.19 21.80 10.78
C LEU A 340 10.65 20.95 11.96
N ALA A 341 11.85 21.23 12.51
CA ALA A 341 12.36 20.59 13.72
C ALA A 341 11.53 20.98 14.96
N LYS A 342 11.10 22.23 15.10
CA LYS A 342 10.19 22.66 16.16
C LYS A 342 8.86 21.90 16.10
N ASN A 343 8.32 21.69 14.90
CA ASN A 343 7.13 20.85 14.70
C ASN A 343 7.38 19.41 15.20
N ALA A 344 8.53 18.82 14.87
CA ALA A 344 8.91 17.47 15.33
C ALA A 344 9.06 17.34 16.86
N LEU A 345 9.19 18.47 17.57
CA LEU A 345 9.30 18.55 19.03
C LEU A 345 7.95 18.86 19.72
N LEU A 346 6.86 19.07 18.99
CA LEU A 346 5.55 19.38 19.57
C LEU A 346 4.95 18.20 20.33
N TYR A 347 5.15 16.97 19.83
CA TYR A 347 4.68 15.76 20.48
C TYR A 347 5.81 15.12 21.27
N GLU A 348 5.58 14.84 22.55
CA GLU A 348 6.55 14.17 23.41
C GLU A 348 6.17 12.71 23.63
N PRO A 349 7.15 11.79 23.66
CA PRO A 349 6.87 10.41 24.04
C PRO A 349 6.27 10.35 25.45
N PRO A 350 5.31 9.44 25.70
CA PRO A 350 4.59 9.39 26.96
C PRO A 350 5.44 8.75 28.06
N LEU A 351 6.43 9.49 28.56
CA LEU A 351 7.26 9.14 29.71
C LEU A 351 7.04 10.11 30.86
N THR A 352 6.95 9.54 32.05
CA THR A 352 7.00 10.28 33.32
C THR A 352 8.45 10.46 33.77
N TYR A 353 8.68 11.35 34.73
CA TYR A 353 10.00 11.53 35.35
C TYR A 353 10.57 10.23 35.94
N PHE A 354 9.73 9.39 36.53
CA PHE A 354 10.10 8.09 37.10
C PHE A 354 10.20 6.96 36.06
N ARG A 355 10.26 7.29 34.76
CA ARG A 355 10.39 6.33 33.64
C ARG A 355 9.23 5.32 33.54
N ASN A 356 8.06 5.68 34.04
CA ASN A 356 6.80 4.98 33.75
C ASN A 356 6.10 5.60 32.53
N ILE A 357 5.18 4.87 31.91
CA ILE A 357 4.33 5.38 30.83
C ILE A 357 3.44 6.51 31.37
N ARG A 358 3.48 7.68 30.73
CA ARG A 358 2.60 8.82 31.02
C ARG A 358 1.21 8.54 30.44
N THR A 359 0.20 8.61 31.27
CA THR A 359 -1.18 8.26 30.93
C THR A 359 -2.13 9.43 31.08
N GLN A 360 -3.31 9.27 30.50
CA GLN A 360 -4.48 10.10 30.73
C GLN A 360 -5.68 9.20 31.05
N LYS A 361 -6.67 9.76 31.77
CA LYS A 361 -7.89 9.04 32.10
C LYS A 361 -8.95 9.25 31.03
N ILE A 362 -9.35 8.18 30.34
CA ILE A 362 -10.52 8.16 29.45
C ILE A 362 -11.48 7.10 29.98
N HIS A 363 -12.75 7.47 30.23
CA HIS A 363 -13.77 6.56 30.78
C HIS A 363 -13.30 5.77 32.01
N LYS A 364 -12.56 6.42 32.93
CA LYS A 364 -11.95 5.83 34.15
C LYS A 364 -10.82 4.81 33.91
N LYS A 365 -10.38 4.62 32.67
CA LYS A 365 -9.24 3.77 32.34
C LYS A 365 -7.99 4.61 32.08
N GLU A 366 -6.84 4.11 32.51
CA GLU A 366 -5.53 4.69 32.23
C GLU A 366 -5.09 4.30 30.82
N VAL A 367 -4.90 5.31 29.96
CA VAL A 367 -4.54 5.11 28.55
C VAL A 367 -3.40 6.03 28.12
N PHE A 368 -2.72 5.69 27.04
CA PHE A 368 -1.88 6.64 26.29
C PHE A 368 -2.27 6.66 24.81
N ASP A 369 -2.04 7.78 24.13
CA ASP A 369 -2.27 7.87 22.68
C ASP A 369 -1.05 7.39 21.91
N ILE A 370 -1.20 6.27 21.20
CA ILE A 370 -0.11 5.67 20.42
C ILE A 370 0.21 6.47 19.16
N LYS A 371 -0.75 7.18 18.55
CA LYS A 371 -0.49 8.03 17.38
C LYS A 371 0.46 9.15 17.79
N THR A 372 0.18 9.85 18.90
CA THR A 372 1.08 10.91 19.38
C THR A 372 2.44 10.39 19.81
N ALA A 373 2.52 9.16 20.34
CA ALA A 373 3.80 8.54 20.69
C ALA A 373 4.66 8.19 19.46
N MET A 374 4.05 7.91 18.32
CA MET A 374 4.74 7.57 17.07
C MET A 374 5.16 8.80 16.25
N THR A 375 4.38 9.89 16.32
CA THR A 375 4.60 11.13 15.53
C THR A 375 6.05 11.65 15.56
N PRO A 376 6.75 11.66 16.71
CA PRO A 376 8.15 12.11 16.76
C PRO A 376 9.09 11.39 15.80
N ILE A 377 8.93 10.07 15.60
CA ILE A 377 9.79 9.30 14.69
C ILE A 377 9.54 9.74 13.25
N VAL A 378 8.27 9.91 12.87
CA VAL A 378 7.86 10.33 11.53
C VAL A 378 8.39 11.72 11.22
N ASP A 379 8.17 12.67 12.13
CA ASP A 379 8.55 14.06 11.92
C ASP A 379 10.08 14.22 11.89
N LEU A 380 10.81 13.52 12.76
CA LEU A 380 12.27 13.48 12.74
C LEU A 380 12.78 12.93 11.41
N ALA A 381 12.27 11.77 10.97
CA ALA A 381 12.67 11.17 9.72
C ALA A 381 12.40 12.12 8.53
N ARG A 382 11.28 12.86 8.55
CA ARG A 382 10.95 13.87 7.53
C ARG A 382 11.96 15.03 7.53
N VAL A 383 12.28 15.60 8.68
CA VAL A 383 13.23 16.72 8.78
C VAL A 383 14.60 16.34 8.21
N TYR A 384 15.13 15.20 8.64
CA TYR A 384 16.42 14.73 8.13
C TYR A 384 16.35 14.34 6.65
N ALA A 385 15.25 13.70 6.21
CA ALA A 385 15.08 13.33 4.80
C ALA A 385 15.08 14.57 3.88
N LEU A 386 14.34 15.61 4.24
CA LEU A 386 14.29 16.86 3.47
C LEU A 386 15.65 17.58 3.46
N GLN A 387 16.32 17.66 4.62
CA GLN A 387 17.67 18.26 4.71
C GLN A 387 18.68 17.55 3.80
N ASN A 388 18.50 16.25 3.58
CA ASN A 388 19.37 15.43 2.73
C ASN A 388 18.78 15.16 1.34
N ARG A 389 17.75 15.91 0.93
CA ARG A 389 17.14 15.85 -0.41
C ARG A 389 16.55 14.49 -0.78
N ILE A 390 16.03 13.75 0.20
CA ILE A 390 15.37 12.46 0.01
C ILE A 390 13.86 12.69 -0.21
N PHE A 391 13.45 12.92 -1.46
CA PHE A 391 12.05 13.21 -1.85
C PHE A 391 11.25 12.02 -2.36
N GLN A 392 11.94 11.04 -2.96
CA GLN A 392 11.29 9.90 -3.62
C GLN A 392 10.95 8.76 -2.66
N LYS A 393 11.24 8.93 -1.36
CA LYS A 393 10.94 7.97 -0.30
C LYS A 393 9.94 8.64 0.64
N GLU A 394 8.67 8.31 0.48
CA GLU A 394 7.62 8.87 1.35
C GLU A 394 7.53 8.08 2.67
N ASN A 395 7.80 6.78 2.66
CA ASN A 395 7.70 5.93 3.84
C ASN A 395 8.77 6.23 4.90
N THR A 396 8.37 6.30 6.18
CA THR A 396 9.26 6.59 7.32
C THR A 396 10.41 5.59 7.38
N GLY A 397 10.13 4.29 7.24
CA GLY A 397 11.19 3.27 7.26
C GLY A 397 12.14 3.36 6.07
N GLU A 398 11.64 3.73 4.89
CA GLU A 398 12.49 3.97 3.72
C GLU A 398 13.37 5.21 3.87
N ARG A 399 12.84 6.29 4.48
CA ARG A 399 13.61 7.49 4.83
C ARG A 399 14.71 7.16 5.82
N LEU A 400 14.40 6.45 6.90
CA LEU A 400 15.39 6.00 7.88
C LEU A 400 16.50 5.17 7.21
N LYS A 401 16.13 4.26 6.30
CA LYS A 401 17.08 3.43 5.55
C LYS A 401 17.99 4.27 4.67
N ALA A 402 17.43 5.22 3.92
CA ALA A 402 18.20 6.11 3.05
C ALA A 402 19.15 7.02 3.85
N LEU A 403 18.70 7.54 5.00
CA LEU A 403 19.53 8.36 5.90
C LEU A 403 20.71 7.58 6.48
N ARG A 404 20.51 6.29 6.78
CA ARG A 404 21.59 5.38 7.19
C ARG A 404 22.58 5.14 6.05
N GLU A 405 22.10 4.90 4.84
CA GLU A 405 22.94 4.71 3.65
C GLU A 405 23.81 5.94 3.32
N LEU A 406 23.33 7.14 3.65
CA LEU A 406 24.09 8.40 3.55
C LEU A 406 25.01 8.68 4.76
N GLY A 407 25.03 7.81 5.78
CA GLY A 407 25.81 8.01 7.01
C GLY A 407 25.28 9.10 7.94
N VAL A 408 24.05 9.59 7.71
CA VAL A 408 23.40 10.59 8.58
C VAL A 408 22.96 9.95 9.89
N PHE A 409 22.53 8.69 9.84
CA PHE A 409 22.26 7.84 11.01
C PHE A 409 23.21 6.65 11.04
N SER A 410 23.62 6.26 12.25
CA SER A 410 24.34 5.01 12.47
C SER A 410 23.43 3.79 12.24
N GLU A 411 24.03 2.61 12.08
CA GLU A 411 23.28 1.34 11.97
C GLU A 411 22.41 1.09 13.22
N GLU A 412 22.94 1.39 14.41
CA GLU A 412 22.23 1.31 15.68
C GLU A 412 21.02 2.24 15.69
N GLN A 413 21.22 3.52 15.33
CA GLN A 413 20.14 4.50 15.29
C GLN A 413 19.01 4.12 14.34
N PHE A 414 19.37 3.61 13.15
CA PHE A 414 18.41 3.09 12.20
C PHE A 414 17.60 1.93 12.77
N ASN A 415 18.28 0.94 13.36
CA ASN A 415 17.64 -0.26 13.90
C ASN A 415 16.69 0.09 15.05
N GLU A 416 17.14 0.91 16.01
CA GLU A 416 16.33 1.35 17.15
C GLU A 416 15.07 2.09 16.71
N LEU A 417 15.19 3.09 15.82
CA LEU A 417 14.03 3.86 15.35
C LEU A 417 13.08 3.02 14.50
N SER A 418 13.62 2.20 13.59
CA SER A 418 12.82 1.35 12.71
C SER A 418 12.02 0.31 13.51
N GLN A 419 12.68 -0.40 14.43
CA GLN A 419 12.02 -1.38 15.30
C GLN A 419 11.00 -0.71 16.23
N SER A 420 11.33 0.43 16.81
CA SER A 420 10.41 1.24 17.62
C SER A 420 9.15 1.61 16.86
N TYR A 421 9.31 2.15 15.65
CA TYR A 421 8.20 2.58 14.80
C TYR A 421 7.27 1.41 14.46
N TYR A 422 7.85 0.31 13.97
CA TYR A 422 7.07 -0.85 13.53
C TYR A 422 6.46 -1.64 14.69
N TYR A 423 7.07 -1.64 15.88
CA TYR A 423 6.46 -2.18 17.09
C TYR A 423 5.21 -1.38 17.47
N LEU A 424 5.33 -0.05 17.59
CA LEU A 424 4.19 0.82 17.91
C LEU A 424 3.09 0.71 16.86
N MET A 425 3.45 0.64 15.57
CA MET A 425 2.49 0.46 14.49
C MET A 425 1.76 -0.87 14.57
N GLY A 426 2.46 -1.97 14.89
CA GLY A 426 1.86 -3.27 15.11
C GLY A 426 0.87 -3.27 16.26
N LEU A 427 1.24 -2.66 17.39
CA LEU A 427 0.36 -2.49 18.54
C LEU A 427 -0.89 -1.65 18.19
N ARG A 428 -0.71 -0.56 17.44
CA ARG A 428 -1.79 0.32 16.97
C ARG A 428 -2.78 -0.43 16.07
N LEU A 429 -2.28 -1.15 15.07
CA LEU A 429 -3.12 -1.92 14.15
C LEU A 429 -3.87 -3.05 14.88
N LYS A 430 -3.19 -3.78 15.77
CA LYS A 430 -3.79 -4.83 16.59
C LYS A 430 -4.93 -4.29 17.45
N HIS A 431 -4.69 -3.17 18.14
CA HIS A 431 -5.69 -2.49 18.96
C HIS A 431 -6.92 -2.10 18.14
N GLN A 432 -6.72 -1.40 17.02
CA GLN A 432 -7.83 -0.95 16.18
C GLN A 432 -8.61 -2.12 15.57
N ALA A 433 -7.91 -3.20 15.16
CA ALA A 433 -8.57 -4.38 14.63
C ALA A 433 -9.43 -5.06 15.71
N ASN A 434 -8.93 -5.18 16.94
CA ASN A 434 -9.67 -5.77 18.05
C ASN A 434 -10.91 -4.95 18.43
N LEU A 435 -10.80 -3.61 18.46
CA LEU A 435 -11.95 -2.73 18.71
C LEU A 435 -13.07 -2.97 17.69
N ILE A 436 -12.71 -3.08 16.41
CA ILE A 436 -13.70 -3.25 15.33
C ILE A 436 -14.31 -4.66 15.36
N ILE A 437 -13.49 -5.70 15.51
CA ILE A 437 -13.92 -7.10 15.38
C ILE A 437 -14.62 -7.60 16.64
N ASN A 438 -14.01 -7.36 17.80
CA ASN A 438 -14.45 -7.95 19.07
C ASN A 438 -15.42 -7.02 19.81
N ASP A 439 -15.09 -5.73 19.85
CA ASP A 439 -15.83 -4.76 20.67
C ASP A 439 -16.92 -4.03 19.87
N GLN A 440 -16.98 -4.26 18.55
CA GLN A 440 -17.89 -3.59 17.61
C GLN A 440 -17.87 -2.06 17.76
N ALA A 441 -16.71 -1.51 18.10
CA ALA A 441 -16.50 -0.10 18.38
C ALA A 441 -15.69 0.58 17.28
N ALA A 442 -15.87 1.91 17.17
CA ALA A 442 -15.05 2.71 16.28
C ALA A 442 -13.57 2.65 16.69
N PRO A 443 -12.63 2.55 15.72
CA PRO A 443 -11.22 2.46 16.03
C PRO A 443 -10.70 3.78 16.62
N ASN A 444 -9.86 3.69 17.66
CA ASN A 444 -9.19 4.83 18.28
C ASN A 444 -7.68 4.57 18.44
N ASN A 445 -6.94 5.53 19.00
CA ASN A 445 -5.50 5.41 19.23
C ASN A 445 -5.15 5.25 20.72
N PHE A 446 -6.13 5.06 21.61
CA PHE A 446 -5.91 5.02 23.05
C PHE A 446 -5.68 3.59 23.52
N ILE A 447 -4.43 3.28 23.87
CA ILE A 447 -4.04 1.96 24.38
C ILE A 447 -4.21 1.94 25.89
N GLU A 448 -5.00 0.99 26.39
CA GLU A 448 -5.20 0.75 27.82
C GLU A 448 -3.95 0.13 28.44
N ILE A 449 -3.46 0.69 29.55
CA ILE A 449 -2.25 0.17 30.19
C ILE A 449 -2.48 -1.24 30.75
N ASP A 450 -3.67 -1.53 31.24
CA ASP A 450 -3.97 -2.81 31.87
C ASP A 450 -4.16 -3.95 30.86
N SER A 451 -4.37 -3.64 29.57
CA SER A 451 -4.41 -4.67 28.51
C SER A 451 -3.02 -5.13 28.07
N LEU A 452 -1.95 -4.44 28.50
CA LEU A 452 -0.57 -4.74 28.10
C LEU A 452 0.09 -5.73 29.06
N THR A 453 0.82 -6.69 28.50
CA THR A 453 1.71 -7.58 29.25
C THR A 453 2.88 -6.82 29.86
N LYS A 454 3.54 -7.42 30.86
CA LYS A 454 4.75 -6.84 31.46
C LYS A 454 5.87 -6.61 30.44
N ILE A 455 6.03 -7.54 29.49
CA ILE A 455 7.04 -7.44 28.43
C ILE A 455 6.72 -6.24 27.54
N GLU A 456 5.48 -6.11 27.07
CA GLU A 456 5.06 -4.97 26.24
C GLU A 456 5.25 -3.63 26.95
N LYS A 457 4.93 -3.55 28.25
CA LYS A 457 5.16 -2.33 29.06
C LYS A 457 6.64 -1.94 29.11
N VAL A 458 7.53 -2.90 29.35
CA VAL A 458 8.99 -2.64 29.39
C VAL A 458 9.50 -2.24 28.01
N THR A 459 9.07 -2.93 26.95
CA THR A 459 9.42 -2.58 25.57
C THR A 459 8.97 -1.16 25.20
N LEU A 460 7.74 -0.76 25.55
CA LEU A 460 7.24 0.59 25.31
C LEU A 460 8.06 1.65 26.05
N ILE A 461 8.40 1.41 27.32
CA ILE A 461 9.25 2.32 28.10
C ILE A 461 10.60 2.53 27.40
N GLU A 462 11.21 1.46 26.89
CA GLU A 462 12.50 1.58 26.19
C GLU A 462 12.37 2.33 24.86
N ILE A 463 11.34 2.01 24.07
CA ILE A 463 11.00 2.75 22.84
C ILE A 463 10.84 4.25 23.12
N PHE A 464 10.14 4.61 24.19
CA PHE A 464 9.93 6.01 24.51
C PHE A 464 11.23 6.72 24.92
N LYS A 465 12.18 6.04 25.57
CA LYS A 465 13.50 6.61 25.88
C LYS A 465 14.31 6.84 24.61
N ILE A 466 14.29 5.88 23.70
CA ILE A 466 14.91 6.00 22.37
C ILE A 466 14.37 7.28 21.71
N ILE A 467 13.05 7.41 21.58
CA ILE A 467 12.41 8.60 20.97
C ILE A 467 12.85 9.90 21.67
N GLN A 468 12.86 9.93 23.01
CA GLN A 468 13.26 11.10 23.78
C GLN A 468 14.74 11.48 23.55
N ASN A 469 15.64 10.50 23.48
CA ASN A 469 17.06 10.72 23.17
C ASN A 469 17.23 11.31 21.78
N PHE A 470 16.52 10.78 20.79
CA PHE A 470 16.55 11.29 19.41
C PHE A 470 16.00 12.72 19.29
N GLN A 471 14.89 13.04 19.96
CA GLN A 471 14.38 14.41 20.00
C GLN A 471 15.36 15.40 20.64
N SER A 472 16.11 14.95 21.67
CA SER A 472 17.17 15.76 22.28
C SER A 472 18.29 16.07 21.28
N GLY A 473 18.65 15.11 20.42
CA GLY A 473 19.58 15.31 19.31
C GLY A 473 19.10 16.34 18.28
N ILE A 474 17.82 16.28 17.88
CA ILE A 474 17.22 17.32 17.02
C ILE A 474 17.32 18.69 17.66
N ARG A 475 16.93 18.81 18.94
CA ARG A 475 16.93 20.08 19.66
C ARG A 475 18.32 20.71 19.63
N MET A 476 19.35 19.92 19.93
CA MET A 476 20.74 20.37 19.88
C MET A 476 21.18 20.80 18.48
N LYS A 477 20.82 20.04 17.44
CA LYS A 477 21.25 20.31 16.06
C LYS A 477 20.54 21.52 15.43
N PHE A 478 19.23 21.66 15.64
CA PHE A 478 18.39 22.61 14.88
C PHE A 478 17.87 23.79 15.69
N THR A 479 17.78 23.71 17.02
CA THR A 479 17.17 24.80 17.81
C THR A 479 18.17 25.63 18.59
N ASN A 480 19.37 25.12 18.84
CA ASN A 480 20.45 25.88 19.50
C ASN A 480 21.21 26.81 18.54
N SER A 481 20.98 26.71 17.22
CA SER A 481 21.62 27.56 16.19
C SER A 481 20.98 28.95 16.03
N LEU A 482 19.94 29.26 16.79
CA LEU A 482 19.26 30.57 16.80
C LEU A 482 19.50 31.35 18.11
N GLY A 483 20.49 30.94 18.91
CA GLY A 483 20.93 31.63 20.13
C GLY A 483 21.91 32.76 19.84
#